data_AF-A0A453D766-F1
#
_entry.id   AF-A0A453D766-F1
#
_cell.length_a   1.000
_cell.length_b   1.000
_cell.length_c   1.000
_cell.angle_alpha   90.00
_cell.angle_beta   90.00
_cell.angle_gamma   90.00
#
_symmetry.space_group_name_H-M   'P 1'
#
loop_
_entity.id
_entity.type
_entity.pdbx_description
1 polymer ?
#
loop_
_entity_poly.entity_id
_entity_poly.type
_entity_poly.pdbx_seq_one_letter_code
_entity_poly.pdbx_strand_id
1 'polypeptide(L)'
;PFPSFSEKKKNEILPPSFLKKEKKKEKCCASEAEIYPCWQLISTQLPQAVGAAYSLKMDKKKACAITYFGDGGTSEGDFHAALNFAAVTEAPVIFFCRNNGWAISTPTAEQFRSDGVVTRGQAYGIRSIRVDGNDTLAVYSAVHTAREMAITEGRPILIEAMTYRVGHHSTSDDSTKYRPADEMEHWRTARDPVSRYRKWVQGNGWWCDTQESELRNNVRQELLQAIQVAERMPKHGLAEL
;
A
#
# COMPACT_ATOMS: atom_id res chain seq x y z
N PRO A 1 -13.26 0.42 -18.96
CA PRO A 1 -14.42 -0.09 -18.19
C PRO A 1 -14.04 -1.39 -17.46
N PHE A 2 -14.07 -1.40 -16.13
CA PHE A 2 -13.72 -2.57 -15.31
C PHE A 2 -14.86 -3.62 -15.35
N PRO A 3 -14.57 -4.92 -15.52
CA PRO A 3 -15.60 -5.96 -15.53
C PRO A 3 -16.09 -6.31 -14.11
N SER A 4 -17.37 -6.66 -13.98
CA SER A 4 -18.04 -7.03 -12.73
C SER A 4 -17.68 -8.45 -12.26
N PHE A 5 -17.53 -8.62 -10.95
CA PHE A 5 -17.24 -9.90 -10.29
C PHE A 5 -18.39 -10.92 -10.43
N SER A 6 -18.08 -12.17 -10.81
CA SER A 6 -19.01 -13.30 -10.78
C SER A 6 -18.60 -14.37 -9.75
N GLU A 7 -19.58 -15.15 -9.29
CA GLU A 7 -19.55 -16.09 -8.14
C GLU A 7 -18.52 -17.23 -8.18
N LYS A 8 -17.67 -17.33 -9.21
CA LYS A 8 -16.75 -18.48 -9.39
C LYS A 8 -15.45 -18.43 -8.57
N LYS A 9 -15.18 -17.40 -7.76
CA LYS A 9 -13.92 -17.25 -6.98
C LYS A 9 -13.99 -17.68 -5.50
N LYS A 10 -14.92 -18.58 -5.11
CA LYS A 10 -14.99 -19.09 -3.72
C LYS A 10 -13.70 -19.78 -3.22
N ASN A 11 -12.87 -20.33 -4.12
CA ASN A 11 -11.69 -21.12 -3.75
C ASN A 11 -10.32 -20.43 -4.00
N GLU A 12 -10.28 -19.16 -4.42
CA GLU A 12 -9.01 -18.47 -4.74
C GLU A 12 -8.56 -17.43 -3.70
N ILE A 13 -9.37 -17.14 -2.69
CA ILE A 13 -9.16 -15.95 -1.84
C ILE A 13 -8.13 -16.17 -0.72
N LEU A 14 -7.78 -17.41 -0.37
CA LEU A 14 -6.76 -17.71 0.66
C LEU A 14 -5.95 -18.97 0.33
N PRO A 15 -4.74 -18.86 -0.27
CA PRO A 15 -3.83 -19.99 -0.35
C PRO A 15 -3.28 -20.33 1.06
N PRO A 16 -3.31 -21.62 1.49
CA PRO A 16 -2.79 -22.08 2.79
C PRO A 16 -1.28 -21.89 3.01
N SER A 17 -0.54 -21.42 1.99
CA SER A 17 0.92 -21.40 1.97
C SER A 17 1.57 -20.28 2.81
N PHE A 18 0.79 -19.39 3.43
CA PHE A 18 1.33 -18.32 4.27
C PHE A 18 1.79 -18.77 5.67
N LEU A 19 1.46 -20.00 6.09
CA LEU A 19 1.71 -20.48 7.46
C LEU A 19 2.97 -21.32 7.66
N LYS A 20 3.83 -21.47 6.63
CA LYS A 20 5.08 -22.24 6.78
C LYS A 20 6.24 -21.59 6.03
N LYS A 21 6.98 -20.70 6.68
CA LYS A 21 8.40 -20.48 6.38
C LYS A 21 9.23 -20.32 7.66
N GLU A 22 10.37 -20.98 7.64
CA GLU A 22 11.28 -21.21 8.76
C GLU A 22 11.99 -19.93 9.23
N LYS A 23 12.35 -19.94 10.52
CA LYS A 23 13.09 -18.89 11.22
C LYS A 23 14.48 -18.66 10.61
N LYS A 24 14.73 -17.51 9.97
CA LYS A 24 16.08 -16.94 9.82
C LYS A 24 16.06 -15.41 9.72
N LYS A 25 16.86 -14.79 10.60
CA LYS A 25 17.23 -13.37 10.78
C LYS A 25 16.44 -12.34 9.95
N GLU A 26 15.44 -11.74 10.58
CA GLU A 26 14.69 -10.60 10.07
C GLU A 26 15.49 -9.30 10.25
N LYS A 27 15.99 -8.72 9.14
CA LYS A 27 15.93 -7.27 8.99
C LYS A 27 14.46 -6.93 8.66
N CYS A 28 14.04 -5.68 8.85
CA CYS A 28 12.72 -5.20 8.38
C CYS A 28 12.49 -5.40 6.86
N CYS A 29 13.49 -5.90 6.14
CA CYS A 29 13.39 -6.44 4.79
C CYS A 29 13.55 -7.95 4.83
N ALA A 30 12.55 -8.66 4.32
CA ALA A 30 12.73 -10.02 3.87
C ALA A 30 13.33 -9.96 2.46
N SER A 31 14.65 -10.12 2.33
CA SER A 31 15.30 -10.28 1.02
C SER A 31 14.73 -11.49 0.24
N GLU A 32 14.10 -12.42 0.95
CA GLU A 32 13.36 -13.57 0.38
C GLU A 32 11.97 -13.20 -0.18
N ALA A 33 11.46 -11.99 0.08
CA ALA A 33 10.11 -11.57 -0.29
C ALA A 33 10.06 -10.53 -1.43
N GLU A 34 11.18 -10.26 -2.12
CA GLU A 34 11.26 -9.22 -3.17
C GLU A 34 10.80 -7.82 -2.68
N ILE A 35 11.08 -7.50 -1.41
CA ILE A 35 10.73 -6.22 -0.75
C ILE A 35 12.00 -5.40 -0.53
N TYR A 36 12.00 -4.17 -1.05
CA TYR A 36 13.05 -3.18 -0.78
C TYR A 36 12.83 -2.49 0.58
N PRO A 37 13.90 -2.08 1.28
CA PRO A 37 13.80 -1.31 2.52
C PRO A 37 12.94 -0.05 2.37
N CYS A 38 12.32 0.36 3.48
CA CYS A 38 11.62 1.64 3.51
C CYS A 38 12.61 2.80 3.36
N TRP A 39 12.25 3.77 2.55
CA TRP A 39 13.05 4.98 2.32
C TRP A 39 12.52 6.10 3.21
N GLN A 40 13.42 6.81 3.89
CA GLN A 40 13.04 8.00 4.66
C GLN A 40 12.84 9.23 3.77
N LEU A 41 13.55 9.28 2.64
CA LEU A 41 13.43 10.37 1.67
C LEU A 41 12.17 10.15 0.82
N ILE A 42 11.25 11.12 0.88
CA ILE A 42 9.96 11.06 0.19
C ILE A 42 10.19 10.94 -1.32
N SER A 43 9.43 10.04 -1.95
CA SER A 43 9.38 9.82 -3.41
C SER A 43 10.64 9.30 -4.11
N THR A 44 11.80 9.27 -3.45
CA THR A 44 13.05 8.70 -4.01
C THR A 44 12.94 7.25 -4.46
N GLN A 45 12.05 6.48 -3.85
CA GLN A 45 11.77 5.09 -4.20
C GLN A 45 11.01 4.95 -5.53
N LEU A 46 10.37 6.01 -6.01
CA LEU A 46 9.56 5.97 -7.23
C LEU A 46 10.43 5.72 -8.47
N PRO A 47 11.46 6.53 -8.79
CA PRO A 47 12.30 6.25 -9.96
C PRO A 47 13.06 4.92 -9.84
N GLN A 48 13.43 4.51 -8.63
CA GLN A 48 14.06 3.20 -8.38
C GLN A 48 13.12 2.04 -8.73
N ALA A 49 11.84 2.13 -8.35
CA ALA A 49 10.84 1.13 -8.70
C ALA A 49 10.62 1.05 -10.23
N VAL A 50 10.70 2.20 -10.92
CA VAL A 50 10.66 2.22 -12.39
C VAL A 50 11.87 1.49 -12.99
N GLY A 51 13.08 1.73 -12.46
CA GLY A 51 14.28 1.02 -12.90
C GLY A 51 14.18 -0.49 -12.69
N ALA A 52 13.70 -0.93 -11.53
CA ALA A 52 13.46 -2.35 -11.24
C ALA A 52 12.42 -2.96 -12.19
N ALA A 53 11.29 -2.28 -12.41
CA ALA A 53 10.27 -2.71 -13.37
C ALA A 53 10.81 -2.79 -14.80
N TYR A 54 11.62 -1.82 -15.21
CA TYR A 54 12.23 -1.81 -16.52
C TYR A 54 13.21 -2.98 -16.71
N SER A 55 13.99 -3.32 -15.68
CA SER A 55 14.83 -4.53 -15.69
C SER A 55 13.99 -5.81 -15.86
N LEU A 56 12.88 -5.94 -15.13
CA LEU A 56 11.97 -7.09 -15.28
C LEU A 56 11.44 -7.21 -16.71
N LYS A 57 11.15 -6.08 -17.36
CA LYS A 57 10.75 -6.02 -18.77
C LYS A 57 11.87 -6.50 -19.70
N MET A 58 13.10 -6.00 -19.51
CA MET A 58 14.26 -6.40 -20.31
C MET A 58 14.54 -7.91 -20.19
N ASP A 59 14.36 -8.46 -19.00
CA ASP A 59 14.51 -9.89 -18.70
C ASP A 59 13.30 -10.74 -19.13
N LYS A 60 12.28 -10.14 -19.77
CA LYS A 60 11.04 -10.77 -20.22
C LYS A 60 10.31 -11.52 -19.10
N LYS A 61 10.42 -11.03 -17.86
CA LYS A 61 9.72 -11.61 -16.71
C LYS A 61 8.24 -11.21 -16.76
N LYS A 62 7.35 -12.15 -16.43
CA LYS A 62 5.92 -11.88 -16.23
C LYS A 62 5.66 -11.27 -14.85
N ALA A 63 6.34 -10.16 -14.55
CA ALA A 63 6.36 -9.49 -13.26
C ALA A 63 6.33 -7.97 -13.42
N CYS A 64 5.86 -7.28 -12.40
CA CYS A 64 5.81 -5.82 -12.31
C CYS A 64 6.35 -5.38 -10.95
N ALA A 65 6.86 -4.15 -10.86
CA ALA A 65 7.10 -3.52 -9.57
C ALA A 65 5.85 -2.78 -9.10
N ILE A 66 5.62 -2.71 -7.79
CA ILE A 66 4.64 -1.81 -7.18
C ILE A 66 5.36 -0.90 -6.19
N THR A 67 5.02 0.38 -6.20
CA THR A 67 5.59 1.36 -5.28
C THR A 67 4.51 2.18 -4.61
N TYR A 68 4.70 2.47 -3.33
CA TYR A 68 3.73 3.14 -2.48
C TYR A 68 4.23 4.53 -2.06
N PHE A 69 3.33 5.49 -2.05
CA PHE A 69 3.61 6.88 -1.64
C PHE A 69 2.34 7.54 -1.10
N GLY A 70 2.49 8.67 -0.41
CA GLY A 70 1.36 9.48 0.07
C GLY A 70 1.02 10.61 -0.89
N ASP A 71 -0.11 11.28 -0.64
CA ASP A 71 -0.53 12.50 -1.35
C ASP A 71 0.57 13.59 -1.33
N GLY A 72 1.23 13.81 -0.19
CA GLY A 72 2.37 14.72 -0.06
C GLY A 72 3.51 14.46 -1.04
N GLY A 73 3.89 13.18 -1.20
CA GLY A 73 5.00 12.79 -2.07
C GLY A 73 4.76 13.09 -3.55
N THR A 74 3.52 13.35 -3.95
CA THR A 74 3.21 13.69 -5.34
C THR A 74 3.76 15.06 -5.77
N SER A 75 4.11 15.93 -4.82
CA SER A 75 4.70 17.24 -5.11
C SER A 75 6.23 17.22 -5.23
N GLU A 76 6.87 16.07 -5.00
CA GLU A 76 8.31 15.91 -5.21
C GLU A 76 8.66 15.81 -6.69
N GLY A 77 9.85 16.30 -7.06
CA GLY A 77 10.38 16.18 -8.42
C GLY A 77 10.57 14.73 -8.87
N ASP A 78 10.93 13.84 -7.94
CA ASP A 78 11.10 12.41 -8.23
C ASP A 78 9.79 11.72 -8.63
N PHE A 79 8.64 12.21 -8.16
CA PHE A 79 7.34 11.73 -8.65
C PHE A 79 7.16 12.06 -10.12
N HIS A 80 7.45 13.31 -10.53
CA HIS A 80 7.40 13.71 -11.94
C HIS A 80 8.37 12.87 -12.80
N ALA A 81 9.62 12.75 -12.36
CA ALA A 81 10.65 11.99 -13.09
C ALA A 81 10.27 10.52 -13.26
N ALA A 82 9.76 9.89 -12.20
CA ALA A 82 9.34 8.48 -12.23
C ALA A 82 8.18 8.24 -13.19
N LEU A 83 7.13 9.07 -13.14
CA LEU A 83 5.97 8.91 -14.03
C LEU A 83 6.38 9.09 -15.50
N ASN A 84 7.14 10.15 -15.81
CA ASN A 84 7.61 10.40 -17.17
C ASN A 84 8.49 9.24 -17.69
N PHE A 85 9.46 8.81 -16.90
CA PHE A 85 10.36 7.73 -17.32
C PHE A 85 9.61 6.41 -17.49
N ALA A 86 8.68 6.06 -16.60
CA ALA A 86 7.88 4.85 -16.72
C ALA A 86 6.98 4.85 -17.96
N ALA A 87 6.41 6.00 -18.32
CA ALA A 87 5.58 6.15 -19.50
C ALA A 87 6.40 5.96 -20.79
N VAL A 88 7.52 6.66 -20.92
CA VAL A 88 8.40 6.59 -22.11
C VAL A 88 9.02 5.21 -22.26
N THR A 89 9.44 4.62 -21.15
CA THR A 89 10.07 3.29 -21.17
C THR A 89 9.08 2.15 -21.15
N GLU A 90 7.76 2.41 -21.10
CA GLU A 90 6.74 1.36 -21.06
C GLU A 90 7.06 0.34 -19.95
N ALA A 91 7.42 0.83 -18.76
CA ALA A 91 7.83 -0.02 -17.64
C ALA A 91 6.59 -0.64 -16.95
N PRO A 92 6.61 -1.95 -16.62
CA PRO A 92 5.53 -2.61 -15.90
C PRO A 92 5.57 -2.23 -14.42
N VAL A 93 5.12 -1.03 -14.08
CA VAL A 93 5.13 -0.49 -12.71
C VAL A 93 3.74 0.01 -12.29
N ILE A 94 3.36 -0.31 -11.06
CA ILE A 94 2.15 0.22 -10.42
C ILE A 94 2.56 1.30 -9.42
N PHE A 95 2.11 2.51 -9.66
CA PHE A 95 2.20 3.63 -8.73
C PHE A 95 0.96 3.61 -7.83
N PHE A 96 1.12 3.33 -6.54
CA PHE A 96 0.02 3.27 -5.59
C PHE A 96 0.07 4.45 -4.61
N CYS A 97 -0.75 5.45 -4.86
CA CYS A 97 -0.90 6.61 -3.99
C CYS A 97 -1.92 6.32 -2.87
N ARG A 98 -1.48 6.43 -1.62
CA ARG A 98 -2.34 6.43 -0.43
C ARG A 98 -2.68 7.87 -0.09
N ASN A 99 -3.74 8.39 -0.71
CA ASN A 99 -4.21 9.73 -0.44
C ASN A 99 -5.03 9.71 0.85
N ASN A 100 -4.41 10.16 1.95
CA ASN A 100 -5.04 10.18 3.26
C ASN A 100 -5.58 11.56 3.66
N GLY A 101 -5.53 12.52 2.73
CA GLY A 101 -5.95 13.91 2.91
C GLY A 101 -4.87 14.85 3.44
N TRP A 102 -3.73 14.34 3.91
CA TRP A 102 -2.75 15.12 4.67
C TRP A 102 -1.28 14.68 4.52
N ALA A 103 -0.41 15.65 4.27
CA ALA A 103 1.04 15.53 4.38
C ALA A 103 1.53 16.15 5.71
N ILE A 104 1.74 15.32 6.72
CA ILE A 104 1.94 15.76 8.12
C ILE A 104 0.75 16.62 8.58
N SER A 105 0.89 17.95 8.54
CA SER A 105 -0.10 18.96 8.88
C SER A 105 -0.69 19.70 7.68
N THR A 106 -0.15 19.50 6.48
CA THR A 106 -0.59 20.18 5.27
C THR A 106 -1.76 19.42 4.63
N PRO A 107 -2.96 20.02 4.50
CA PRO A 107 -4.08 19.37 3.84
C PRO A 107 -3.87 19.31 2.32
N THR A 108 -4.50 18.35 1.65
CA THR A 108 -4.41 18.19 0.18
C THR A 108 -4.79 19.45 -0.62
N ALA A 109 -5.69 20.30 -0.10
CA ALA A 109 -6.06 21.58 -0.72
C ALA A 109 -4.88 22.58 -0.81
N GLU A 110 -3.90 22.45 0.07
CA GLU A 110 -2.63 23.19 0.04
C GLU A 110 -1.52 22.41 -0.67
N GLN A 111 -1.68 21.09 -0.85
CA GLN A 111 -0.73 20.24 -1.56
C GLN A 111 -0.83 20.38 -3.08
N PHE A 112 -2.06 20.42 -3.62
CA PHE A 112 -2.30 20.54 -5.05
C PHE A 112 -3.71 21.04 -5.40
N ARG A 113 -3.88 21.50 -6.64
CA ARG A 113 -5.18 21.97 -7.19
C ARG A 113 -5.80 21.04 -8.22
N SER A 114 -5.13 19.94 -8.55
CA SER A 114 -5.70 18.89 -9.40
C SER A 114 -6.84 18.18 -8.68
N ASP A 115 -7.77 17.58 -9.44
CA ASP A 115 -8.73 16.61 -8.89
C ASP A 115 -7.98 15.35 -8.45
N GLY A 116 -7.35 15.42 -7.28
CA GLY A 116 -6.48 14.40 -6.71
C GLY A 116 -5.25 14.08 -7.56
N VAL A 117 -4.70 12.90 -7.27
CA VAL A 117 -3.52 12.35 -7.92
C VAL A 117 -3.88 11.60 -9.19
N VAL A 118 -5.09 11.06 -9.30
CA VAL A 118 -5.54 10.27 -10.45
C VAL A 118 -5.41 11.02 -11.79
N THR A 119 -5.65 12.33 -11.84
CA THR A 119 -5.53 13.11 -13.09
C THR A 119 -4.07 13.33 -13.50
N ARG A 120 -3.12 13.22 -12.57
CA ARG A 120 -1.70 13.43 -12.86
C ARG A 120 -1.14 12.34 -13.76
N GLY A 121 -1.64 11.10 -13.67
CA GLY A 121 -1.22 10.05 -14.59
C GLY A 121 -1.58 10.38 -16.05
N GLN A 122 -2.73 11.02 -16.29
CA GLN A 122 -3.14 11.42 -17.64
C GLN A 122 -2.14 12.37 -18.30
N ALA A 123 -1.51 13.25 -17.53
CA ALA A 123 -0.50 14.19 -18.04
C ALA A 123 0.75 13.48 -18.63
N TYR A 124 0.99 12.22 -18.27
CA TYR A 124 2.09 11.39 -18.79
C TYR A 124 1.58 10.25 -19.67
N GLY A 125 0.31 10.22 -20.05
CA GLY A 125 -0.28 9.11 -20.81
C GLY A 125 -0.45 7.80 -20.01
N ILE A 126 -0.41 7.88 -18.67
CA ILE A 126 -0.54 6.74 -17.76
C ILE A 126 -2.01 6.50 -17.41
N ARG A 127 -2.48 5.25 -17.58
CA ARG A 127 -3.83 4.86 -17.16
C ARG A 127 -3.93 4.95 -15.64
N SER A 128 -4.99 5.62 -15.19
CA SER A 128 -5.16 5.93 -13.78
C SER A 128 -6.55 5.56 -13.29
N ILE A 129 -6.66 5.11 -12.04
CA ILE A 129 -7.94 4.83 -11.37
C ILE A 129 -7.91 5.38 -9.94
N ARG A 130 -9.03 5.97 -9.50
CA ARG A 130 -9.29 6.27 -8.10
C ARG A 130 -10.17 5.17 -7.50
N VAL A 131 -9.84 4.72 -6.30
CA VAL A 131 -10.60 3.71 -5.55
C VAL A 131 -10.90 4.17 -4.12
N ASP A 132 -11.96 3.62 -3.55
CA ASP A 132 -12.18 3.67 -2.11
C ASP A 132 -11.11 2.81 -1.41
N GLY A 133 -10.14 3.47 -0.77
CA GLY A 133 -9.02 2.83 -0.09
C GLY A 133 -9.42 2.09 1.19
N ASN A 134 -10.64 2.35 1.70
CA ASN A 134 -11.19 1.65 2.86
C ASN A 134 -12.10 0.47 2.46
N ASP A 135 -12.20 0.17 1.17
CA ASP A 135 -12.81 -1.05 0.65
C ASP A 135 -11.70 -2.02 0.19
N THR A 136 -11.43 -3.03 1.01
CA THR A 136 -10.38 -4.03 0.75
C THR A 136 -10.59 -4.76 -0.58
N LEU A 137 -11.83 -5.02 -0.98
CA LEU A 137 -12.14 -5.72 -2.23
C LEU A 137 -11.93 -4.82 -3.44
N ALA A 138 -12.28 -3.53 -3.32
CA ALA A 138 -12.02 -2.55 -4.37
C ALA A 138 -10.52 -2.36 -4.61
N VAL A 139 -9.74 -2.22 -3.53
CA VAL A 139 -8.28 -2.11 -3.61
C VAL A 139 -7.67 -3.38 -4.22
N TYR A 140 -8.06 -4.57 -3.73
CA TYR A 140 -7.58 -5.84 -4.27
C TYR A 140 -7.85 -5.96 -5.78
N SER A 141 -9.09 -5.66 -6.19
CA SER A 141 -9.50 -5.75 -7.59
C SER A 141 -8.72 -4.79 -8.48
N ALA A 142 -8.55 -3.54 -8.04
CA ALA A 142 -7.81 -2.54 -8.80
C ALA A 142 -6.33 -2.91 -8.94
N VAL A 143 -5.68 -3.38 -7.88
CA VAL A 143 -4.27 -3.81 -7.93
C VAL A 143 -4.12 -5.07 -8.79
N HIS A 144 -5.03 -6.03 -8.67
CA HIS A 144 -5.01 -7.26 -9.46
C HIS A 144 -5.12 -6.95 -10.97
N THR A 145 -6.11 -6.15 -11.37
CA THR A 145 -6.28 -5.73 -12.75
C THR A 145 -5.12 -4.85 -13.24
N ALA A 146 -4.62 -3.91 -12.41
CA ALA A 146 -3.47 -3.09 -12.76
C ALA A 146 -2.21 -3.94 -12.99
N ARG A 147 -1.98 -4.98 -12.18
CA ARG A 147 -0.87 -5.93 -12.37
C ARG A 147 -0.98 -6.67 -13.69
N GLU A 148 -2.16 -7.22 -13.99
CA GLU A 148 -2.39 -7.90 -15.27
C GLU A 148 -2.07 -6.99 -16.44
N MET A 149 -2.67 -5.79 -16.45
CA MET A 149 -2.45 -4.78 -17.49
C MET A 149 -0.98 -4.36 -17.61
N ALA A 150 -0.31 -4.09 -16.49
CA ALA A 150 1.08 -3.66 -16.50
C ALA A 150 1.99 -4.70 -17.14
N ILE A 151 1.76 -5.98 -16.87
CA ILE A 151 2.55 -7.10 -17.40
C ILE A 151 2.20 -7.40 -18.86
N THR A 152 0.91 -7.41 -19.23
CA THR A 152 0.49 -7.83 -20.58
C THR A 152 0.62 -6.72 -21.61
N GLU A 153 0.39 -5.47 -21.21
CA GLU A 153 0.43 -4.32 -22.12
C GLU A 153 1.77 -3.57 -22.06
N GLY A 154 2.63 -3.87 -21.08
CA GLY A 154 3.90 -3.18 -20.88
C GLY A 154 3.70 -1.71 -20.56
N ARG A 155 2.78 -1.36 -19.65
CA ARG A 155 2.46 0.03 -19.36
C ARG A 155 2.36 0.30 -17.86
N PRO A 156 2.82 1.46 -17.39
CA PRO A 156 2.62 1.83 -16.00
C PRO A 156 1.14 2.10 -15.72
N ILE A 157 0.74 1.89 -14.47
CA ILE A 157 -0.61 2.19 -13.96
C ILE A 157 -0.50 3.04 -12.69
N LEU A 158 -1.38 4.03 -12.54
CA LEU A 158 -1.50 4.83 -11.33
C LEU A 158 -2.81 4.50 -10.61
N ILE A 159 -2.74 4.16 -9.33
CA ILE A 159 -3.89 3.93 -8.46
C ILE A 159 -3.86 5.01 -7.37
N GLU A 160 -4.96 5.76 -7.24
CA GLU A 160 -5.21 6.64 -6.10
C GLU A 160 -6.21 5.98 -5.16
N ALA A 161 -5.74 5.51 -4.01
CA ALA A 161 -6.60 4.97 -2.96
C ALA A 161 -6.95 6.08 -1.96
N MET A 162 -8.23 6.48 -1.95
CA MET A 162 -8.75 7.48 -1.01
C MET A 162 -8.96 6.83 0.35
N THR A 163 -8.24 7.28 1.36
CA THR A 163 -8.28 6.73 2.72
C THR A 163 -8.11 7.85 3.75
N TYR A 164 -7.88 7.50 5.01
CA TYR A 164 -7.65 8.47 6.07
C TYR A 164 -6.68 7.97 7.12
N ARG A 165 -5.78 8.86 7.57
CA ARG A 165 -4.84 8.58 8.67
C ARG A 165 -5.52 8.92 9.99
N VAL A 166 -6.20 7.94 10.60
CA VAL A 166 -6.92 8.11 11.87
C VAL A 166 -5.98 8.50 13.03
N GLY A 167 -4.75 8.00 13.03
CA GLY A 167 -3.73 8.37 14.01
C GLY A 167 -2.96 9.65 13.64
N HIS A 168 -2.05 10.06 14.53
CA HIS A 168 -1.08 11.12 14.26
C HIS A 168 -0.12 10.72 13.13
N HIS A 169 0.64 11.69 12.58
CA HIS A 169 1.64 11.41 11.55
C HIS A 169 2.69 10.41 12.04
N SER A 170 3.18 10.62 13.25
CA SER A 170 4.18 9.81 13.94
C SER A 170 4.02 10.01 15.45
N THR A 171 4.84 9.33 16.25
CA THR A 171 4.91 9.55 17.71
C THR A 171 5.42 10.94 18.10
N SER A 172 5.98 11.69 17.15
CA SER A 172 6.48 13.06 17.35
C SER A 172 5.52 14.15 16.87
N ASP A 173 4.32 13.76 16.45
CA ASP A 173 3.30 14.65 15.89
C ASP A 173 2.02 14.65 16.74
N ASP A 174 1.29 15.76 16.70
CA ASP A 174 -0.02 15.92 17.34
C ASP A 174 -1.02 16.49 16.33
N SER A 175 -1.83 15.60 15.78
CA SER A 175 -2.82 15.96 14.75
C SER A 175 -4.01 16.76 15.27
N THR A 176 -4.23 16.81 16.58
CA THR A 176 -5.35 17.58 17.15
C THR A 176 -5.17 19.09 16.95
N LYS A 177 -3.94 19.53 16.64
CA LYS A 177 -3.60 20.93 16.39
C LYS A 177 -4.05 21.46 15.04
N TYR A 178 -4.26 20.57 14.07
CA TYR A 178 -4.50 20.98 12.67
C TYR A 178 -5.62 20.18 11.98
N ARG A 179 -6.21 19.18 12.64
CA ARG A 179 -7.35 18.40 12.11
C ARG A 179 -8.60 18.57 12.96
N PRO A 180 -9.77 18.75 12.34
CA PRO A 180 -11.04 18.71 13.04
C PRO A 180 -11.29 17.35 13.72
N ALA A 181 -11.78 17.37 14.96
CA ALA A 181 -12.04 16.16 15.74
C ALA A 181 -13.20 15.32 15.19
N ASP A 182 -14.21 15.98 14.64
CA ASP A 182 -15.36 15.37 13.98
C ASP A 182 -14.97 14.63 12.69
N GLU A 183 -14.05 15.19 11.90
CA GLU A 183 -13.46 14.52 10.73
C GLU A 183 -12.76 13.22 11.17
N MET A 184 -11.88 13.29 12.18
CA MET A 184 -11.16 12.11 12.68
C MET A 184 -12.12 11.03 13.21
N GLU A 185 -13.16 11.42 13.95
CA GLU A 185 -14.13 10.48 14.50
C GLU A 185 -15.01 9.85 13.43
N HIS A 186 -15.42 10.62 12.41
CA HIS A 186 -16.16 10.10 11.27
C HIS A 186 -15.38 8.98 10.57
N TRP A 187 -14.10 9.22 10.27
CA TRP A 187 -13.27 8.22 9.60
C TRP A 187 -12.99 7.01 10.48
N ARG A 188 -12.79 7.22 11.78
CA ARG A 188 -12.55 6.15 12.76
C ARG A 188 -13.75 5.20 12.90
N THR A 189 -14.97 5.71 12.88
CA THR A 189 -16.17 4.93 13.22
C THR A 189 -16.97 4.50 11.99
N ALA A 190 -17.21 5.41 11.06
CA ALA A 190 -18.09 5.17 9.92
C ALA A 190 -17.35 4.58 8.71
N ARG A 191 -16.02 4.76 8.63
CA ARG A 191 -15.21 4.39 7.46
C ARG A 191 -14.07 3.42 7.78
N ASP A 192 -14.08 2.74 8.93
CA ASP A 192 -13.04 1.78 9.28
C ASP A 192 -13.03 0.56 8.32
N PRO A 193 -11.92 0.30 7.60
CA PRO A 193 -11.85 -0.79 6.63
C PRO A 193 -12.00 -2.17 7.28
N VAL A 194 -11.49 -2.35 8.50
CA VAL A 194 -11.56 -3.64 9.22
C VAL A 194 -13.01 -3.97 9.57
N SER A 195 -13.72 -3.01 10.17
CA SER A 195 -15.13 -3.16 10.53
C SER A 195 -16.01 -3.36 9.30
N ARG A 196 -15.74 -2.63 8.20
CA ARG A 196 -16.47 -2.80 6.93
C ARG A 196 -16.28 -4.21 6.37
N TYR A 197 -15.04 -4.67 6.26
CA TYR A 197 -14.74 -5.99 5.72
C TYR A 197 -15.28 -7.11 6.63
N ARG A 198 -15.15 -6.96 7.95
CA ARG A 198 -15.71 -7.89 8.94
C ARG A 198 -17.21 -8.07 8.78
N LYS A 199 -17.98 -6.97 8.69
CA LYS A 199 -19.43 -7.03 8.48
C LYS A 199 -19.79 -7.80 7.21
N TRP A 200 -19.03 -7.60 6.13
CA TRP A 200 -19.24 -8.33 4.88
C TRP A 200 -18.97 -9.84 5.05
N VAL A 201 -17.84 -10.26 5.62
CA VAL A 201 -17.54 -11.69 5.80
C VAL A 201 -18.48 -12.37 6.81
N GLN A 202 -18.89 -11.68 7.87
CA GLN A 202 -19.89 -12.17 8.82
C GLN A 202 -21.27 -12.32 8.17
N GLY A 203 -21.67 -11.35 7.34
CA GLY A 203 -22.91 -11.42 6.56
C GLY A 203 -22.95 -12.60 5.57
N ASN A 204 -21.79 -13.09 5.15
CA ASN A 204 -21.66 -14.30 4.33
C ASN A 204 -21.52 -15.61 5.15
N GLY A 205 -21.48 -15.53 6.48
CA GLY A 205 -21.32 -16.69 7.37
C GLY A 205 -19.91 -17.28 7.39
N TRP A 206 -18.89 -16.54 6.94
CA TRP A 206 -17.49 -17.02 6.88
C TRP A 206 -16.67 -16.64 8.11
N TRP A 207 -17.21 -15.79 8.98
CA TRP A 207 -16.55 -15.29 10.17
C TRP A 207 -17.54 -15.14 11.33
N CYS A 208 -17.06 -15.32 12.56
CA CYS A 208 -17.84 -15.08 13.78
C CYS A 208 -16.99 -14.43 14.89
N ASP A 209 -17.65 -13.99 15.96
CA ASP A 209 -16.97 -13.26 17.06
C ASP A 209 -16.00 -14.13 17.86
N THR A 210 -16.25 -15.43 17.94
CA THR A 210 -15.32 -16.39 18.55
C THR A 210 -14.02 -16.47 17.75
N GLN A 211 -14.11 -16.63 16.43
CA GLN A 211 -12.94 -16.67 15.52
C GLN A 211 -12.15 -15.35 15.56
N GLU A 212 -12.84 -14.21 15.61
CA GLU A 212 -12.18 -12.91 15.80
C GLU A 212 -11.38 -12.87 17.11
N SER A 213 -12.00 -13.27 18.22
CA SER A 213 -11.38 -13.19 19.54
C SER A 213 -10.16 -14.12 19.62
N GLU A 214 -10.27 -15.32 19.06
CA GLU A 214 -9.16 -16.27 18.92
C GLU A 214 -8.02 -15.67 18.08
N LEU A 215 -8.32 -15.11 16.90
CA LEU A 215 -7.33 -14.48 16.04
C LEU A 215 -6.59 -13.34 16.76
N ARG A 216 -7.33 -12.44 17.44
CA ARG A 216 -6.73 -11.33 18.19
C ARG A 216 -5.82 -11.81 19.31
N ASN A 217 -6.22 -12.86 20.04
CA ASN A 217 -5.40 -13.43 21.09
C ASN A 217 -4.12 -14.06 20.51
N ASN A 218 -4.23 -14.81 19.41
CA ASN A 218 -3.09 -15.44 18.76
C ASN A 218 -2.09 -14.40 18.24
N VAL A 219 -2.57 -13.40 17.48
CA VAL A 219 -1.73 -12.30 16.97
C VAL A 219 -1.07 -11.52 18.11
N ARG A 220 -1.76 -11.32 19.24
CA ARG A 220 -1.16 -10.69 20.42
C ARG A 220 -0.01 -11.51 21.00
N GLN A 221 -0.14 -12.82 21.07
CA GLN A 221 0.94 -13.69 21.55
C GLN A 221 2.13 -13.68 20.57
N GLU A 222 1.87 -13.75 19.26
CA GLU A 222 2.90 -13.64 18.23
C GLU A 222 3.67 -12.32 18.34
N LEU A 223 2.95 -11.19 18.52
CA LEU A 223 3.56 -9.88 18.72
C LEU A 223 4.47 -9.84 19.96
N LEU A 224 3.99 -10.34 21.09
CA LEU A 224 4.78 -10.38 22.33
C LEU A 224 6.03 -11.24 22.16
N GLN A 225 5.92 -12.37 21.47
CA GLN A 225 7.06 -13.23 21.16
C GLN A 225 8.07 -12.52 20.24
N ALA A 226 7.60 -11.81 19.20
CA ALA A 226 8.46 -11.06 18.29
C ALA A 226 9.23 -9.95 19.03
N ILE A 227 8.56 -9.22 19.93
CA ILE A 227 9.20 -8.20 20.78
C ILE A 227 10.30 -8.84 21.65
N GLN A 228 10.00 -9.96 22.33
CA GLN A 228 10.99 -10.65 23.17
C GLN A 228 12.20 -11.14 22.37
N VAL A 229 11.99 -11.62 21.14
CA VAL A 229 13.08 -12.01 20.25
C VAL A 229 13.93 -10.79 19.91
N ALA A 230 13.31 -9.67 19.51
CA ALA A 230 14.01 -8.44 19.15
C ALA A 230 14.80 -7.86 20.32
N GLU A 231 14.24 -7.83 21.54
CA GLU A 231 14.91 -7.32 22.74
C GLU A 231 16.14 -8.14 23.15
N ARG A 232 16.18 -9.43 22.80
CA ARG A 232 17.31 -10.33 23.08
C ARG A 232 18.38 -10.30 21.99
N MET A 233 18.13 -9.65 20.86
CA MET A 233 19.14 -9.55 19.80
C MET A 233 20.32 -8.71 20.31
N PRO A 234 21.56 -9.14 20.07
CA PRO A 234 22.73 -8.35 20.43
C PRO A 234 22.69 -7.02 19.69
N LYS A 235 23.15 -5.95 20.34
CA LYS A 235 23.38 -4.67 19.68
C LYS A 235 24.42 -4.87 18.58
N HIS A 236 24.25 -4.17 17.46
CA HIS A 236 25.23 -4.17 16.38
C HIS A 236 26.58 -3.68 16.91
N GLY A 237 27.65 -4.36 16.50
CA GLY A 237 29.01 -3.99 16.87
C GLY A 237 29.39 -2.67 16.19
N LEU A 238 30.25 -1.87 16.82
CA LEU A 238 30.73 -0.61 16.21
C LEU A 238 31.46 -0.83 14.87
N ALA A 239 32.03 -2.02 14.66
CA ALA A 239 32.69 -2.39 13.41
C ALA A 239 31.70 -2.71 12.25
N GLU A 240 30.39 -2.78 12.53
CA GLU A 240 29.35 -3.08 11.53
C GLU A 240 28.62 -1.82 11.02
N LEU A 241 29.01 -0.63 11.50
CA LEU A 241 28.53 0.68 11.04
C LEU A 241 29.39 1.20 9.89
#